data_AF-A0A7C2N4Y8-F1
#
_entry.id   AF-A0A7C2N4Y8-F1
#
_cell.length_a   1.000
_cell.length_b   1.000
_cell.length_c   1.000
_cell.angle_alpha   90.00
_cell.angle_beta   90.00
_cell.angle_gamma   90.00
#
_symmetry.space_group_name_H-M   'P 1'
#
loop_
_entity.id
_entity.type
_entity.pdbx_description
1 polymer ?
#
loop_
_entity_poly.entity_id
_entity_poly.type
_entity_poly.pdbx_seq_one_letter_code
_entity_poly.pdbx_strand_id
1 'polypeptide(L)'
;MSKLIHEDLTYTIRGVLFDVHNQLGPMLPEAFYQQAIAVGLDAKGIHCITERQFEVYYRNRQVGRYYVDLWIEHGKVILELKVAPQILPLHQAQALSYLKVTDADVAIVVNFGAKVLQDERLPNFLRQKVARFEWEKRPVVADWPYPELTNQLLEVCHRVHFELGPGFLHQVYRRATMIELQQQNLKYEYLKKAPIIYQGHQIGVQDVRLILVEDKILLATVAVKTLDEVMKAQLKARLKHLGHSFGLIANFNSTTLEMTTVII
;
A
#
# COMPACT_ATOMS: atom_id res chain seq x y z
N MET A 1 17.85 16.56 -27.01
CA MET A 1 17.79 16.07 -25.61
C MET A 1 16.39 16.39 -25.09
N SER A 2 15.66 15.42 -24.53
CA SER A 2 14.33 15.70 -23.95
C SER A 2 14.51 16.44 -22.63
N LYS A 3 13.90 17.63 -22.51
CA LYS A 3 13.93 18.46 -21.29
C LYS A 3 13.28 17.71 -20.12
N LEU A 4 13.93 17.70 -18.95
CA LEU A 4 13.38 17.04 -17.76
C LEU A 4 12.20 17.87 -17.22
N ILE A 5 11.13 17.19 -16.80
CA ILE A 5 9.99 17.82 -16.12
C ILE A 5 10.50 18.50 -14.84
N HIS A 6 10.27 19.81 -14.68
CA HIS A 6 10.73 20.59 -13.51
C HIS A 6 12.24 20.52 -13.25
N GLU A 7 13.07 20.48 -14.29
CA GLU A 7 14.54 20.33 -14.21
C GLU A 7 15.19 21.23 -13.14
N ASP A 8 15.07 22.55 -13.25
CA ASP A 8 15.70 23.52 -12.34
C ASP A 8 15.24 23.35 -10.89
N LEU A 9 13.94 23.10 -10.70
CA LEU A 9 13.35 22.88 -9.39
C LEU A 9 13.90 21.58 -8.77
N THR A 10 13.91 20.48 -9.52
CA THR A 10 14.43 19.19 -9.03
C THR A 10 15.93 19.25 -8.75
N TYR A 11 16.71 20.03 -9.51
CA TYR A 11 18.12 20.26 -9.23
C TYR A 11 18.33 21.02 -7.92
N THR A 12 17.53 22.06 -7.68
CA THR A 12 17.58 22.85 -6.44
C THR A 12 17.19 22.01 -5.23
N ILE A 13 16.10 21.24 -5.33
CA ILE A 13 15.66 20.31 -4.28
C ILE A 13 16.77 19.31 -3.98
N ARG A 14 17.38 18.71 -5.01
CA ARG A 14 18.47 17.74 -4.83
C ARG A 14 19.67 18.36 -4.10
N GLY A 15 20.02 19.61 -4.40
CA GLY A 15 21.03 20.36 -3.65
C GLY A 15 20.72 20.45 -2.15
N VAL A 16 19.47 20.72 -1.78
CA VAL A 16 19.02 20.72 -0.37
C VAL A 16 19.13 19.32 0.25
N LEU A 17 18.73 18.26 -0.47
CA LEU A 17 18.85 16.89 0.03
C LEU A 17 20.30 16.51 0.37
N PHE A 18 21.26 16.87 -0.51
CA PHE A 18 22.68 16.64 -0.26
C PHE A 18 23.22 17.45 0.91
N ASP A 19 22.83 18.72 1.02
CA ASP A 19 23.23 19.56 2.15
C ASP A 19 22.75 18.97 3.49
N VAL A 20 21.48 18.59 3.57
CA VAL A 20 20.90 17.91 4.74
C VAL A 20 21.65 16.61 5.08
N HIS A 21 21.91 15.77 4.09
CA HIS A 21 22.65 14.52 4.30
C HIS A 21 24.08 14.77 4.79
N ASN A 22 24.77 15.77 4.24
CA ASN A 22 26.15 16.09 4.61
C ASN A 22 26.25 16.65 6.03
N GLN A 23 25.25 17.39 6.49
CA GLN A 23 25.24 17.97 7.83
C GLN A 23 24.78 16.98 8.91
N LEU A 24 23.75 16.18 8.62
CA LEU A 24 23.13 15.31 9.62
C LEU A 24 23.70 13.88 9.61
N GLY A 25 24.24 13.42 8.49
CA GLY A 25 24.65 12.03 8.31
C GLY A 25 23.47 11.04 8.37
N PRO A 26 23.73 9.72 8.30
CA PRO A 26 22.72 8.67 8.44
C PRO A 26 22.32 8.43 9.92
N MET A 27 21.40 7.49 10.15
CA MET A 27 20.97 6.98 11.47
C MET A 27 19.94 7.82 12.24
N LEU A 28 19.36 8.86 11.64
CA LEU A 28 18.22 9.55 12.24
C LEU A 28 16.88 8.98 11.74
N PRO A 29 15.79 9.08 12.52
CA PRO A 29 14.45 8.85 12.03
C PRO A 29 14.06 9.77 10.86
N GLU A 30 13.21 9.27 9.94
CA GLU A 30 12.73 9.99 8.75
C GLU A 30 12.18 11.38 9.06
N ALA A 31 11.47 11.53 10.20
CA ALA A 31 10.89 12.80 10.63
C ALA A 31 11.93 13.93 10.79
N PHE A 32 13.16 13.63 11.20
CA PHE A 32 14.20 14.66 11.34
C PHE A 32 14.70 15.13 9.97
N TYR A 33 14.86 14.22 9.01
CA TYR A 33 15.20 14.60 7.63
C TYR A 33 14.07 15.40 7.00
N GLN A 34 12.80 15.01 7.20
CA GLN A 34 11.65 15.75 6.69
C GLN A 34 11.66 17.21 7.18
N GLN A 35 11.89 17.42 8.48
CA GLN A 35 12.00 18.76 9.08
C GLN A 35 13.18 19.56 8.52
N ALA A 36 14.36 18.94 8.43
CA ALA A 36 15.56 19.60 7.91
C ALA A 36 15.41 20.00 6.43
N ILE A 37 14.79 19.15 5.62
CA ILE A 37 14.49 19.45 4.22
C ILE A 37 13.50 20.61 4.12
N ALA A 38 12.44 20.62 4.94
CA ALA A 38 11.48 21.73 4.94
C ALA A 38 12.16 23.07 5.22
N VAL A 39 13.06 23.13 6.20
CA VAL A 39 13.87 24.33 6.50
C VAL A 39 14.77 24.70 5.31
N GLY A 40 15.46 23.72 4.72
CA GLY A 40 16.35 23.97 3.59
C GLY A 40 15.61 24.44 2.33
N LEU A 41 14.40 23.95 2.07
CA LEU A 41 13.55 24.39 0.98
C LEU A 41 13.01 25.80 1.21
N ASP A 42 12.56 26.11 2.43
CA ASP A 42 12.10 27.46 2.80
C ASP A 42 13.20 28.52 2.63
N ALA A 43 14.43 28.20 3.03
CA ALA A 43 15.60 29.06 2.81
C ALA A 43 15.92 29.32 1.32
N LYS A 44 15.41 28.48 0.41
CA LYS A 44 15.49 28.67 -1.05
C LYS A 44 14.23 29.32 -1.64
N GLY A 45 13.26 29.70 -0.80
CA GLY A 45 11.97 30.23 -1.21
C GLY A 45 11.08 29.21 -1.91
N ILE A 46 11.31 27.91 -1.68
CA ILE A 46 10.53 26.82 -2.29
C ILE A 46 9.41 26.42 -1.32
N HIS A 47 8.16 26.54 -1.77
CA HIS A 47 7.02 26.19 -0.93
C HIS A 47 6.89 24.66 -0.81
N CYS A 48 6.80 24.16 0.43
CA CYS A 48 6.51 22.75 0.71
C CYS A 48 5.48 22.58 1.82
N ILE A 49 4.74 21.49 1.77
CA ILE A 49 3.80 21.05 2.81
C ILE A 49 4.21 19.64 3.24
N THR A 50 4.52 19.46 4.52
CA THR A 50 4.84 18.15 5.09
C THR A 50 3.57 17.36 5.37
N GLU A 51 3.64 16.03 5.24
CA GLU A 51 2.55 15.10 5.55
C GLU A 51 1.20 15.49 4.92
N ARG A 52 1.23 15.98 3.67
CA ARG A 52 -0.01 16.42 3.00
C ARG A 52 -0.93 15.21 2.82
N GLN A 53 -2.12 15.30 3.39
CA GLN A 53 -3.16 14.27 3.27
C GLN A 53 -3.83 14.33 1.90
N PHE A 54 -4.03 13.17 1.30
CA PHE A 54 -4.79 12.97 0.08
C PHE A 54 -5.79 11.84 0.25
N GLU A 55 -6.89 11.92 -0.50
CA GLU A 55 -7.92 10.91 -0.52
C GLU A 55 -7.60 9.84 -1.58
N VAL A 56 -7.72 8.57 -1.20
CA VAL A 56 -7.57 7.45 -2.13
C VAL A 56 -8.95 7.04 -2.62
N TYR A 57 -9.13 7.03 -3.93
CA TYR A 57 -10.34 6.57 -4.58
C TYR A 57 -10.10 5.25 -5.30
N TYR A 58 -11.11 4.39 -5.26
CA TYR A 58 -11.19 3.19 -6.08
C TYR A 58 -12.60 3.15 -6.69
N ARG A 59 -12.69 3.10 -8.03
CA ARG A 59 -13.98 3.13 -8.75
C ARG A 59 -14.90 4.28 -8.28
N ASN A 60 -14.36 5.49 -8.20
CA ASN A 60 -15.04 6.71 -7.75
C ASN A 60 -15.56 6.67 -6.30
N ARG A 61 -15.12 5.72 -5.48
CA ARG A 61 -15.46 5.65 -4.06
C ARG A 61 -14.22 5.86 -3.22
N GLN A 62 -14.33 6.71 -2.20
CA GLN A 62 -13.23 6.93 -1.27
C GLN A 62 -12.97 5.65 -0.46
N VAL A 63 -11.77 5.10 -0.58
CA VAL A 63 -11.33 3.89 0.13
C VAL A 63 -10.37 4.20 1.28
N GLY A 64 -9.78 5.38 1.31
CA GLY A 64 -9.03 5.83 2.47
C GLY A 64 -8.28 7.12 2.22
N ARG A 65 -7.20 7.28 2.96
CA ARG A 65 -6.33 8.44 2.93
C ARG A 65 -4.88 7.98 2.95
N TYR A 66 -4.00 8.78 2.39
CA TYR A 66 -2.56 8.64 2.51
C TYR A 66 -1.93 10.02 2.73
N TYR A 67 -0.68 10.00 3.18
CA TYR A 67 0.09 11.18 3.51
C TYR A 67 1.38 11.11 2.70
N VAL A 68 1.71 12.22 2.04
CA VAL A 68 2.97 12.38 1.32
C VAL A 68 3.95 13.08 2.24
N ASP A 69 5.21 12.60 2.30
CA ASP A 69 6.20 13.17 3.22
C ASP A 69 6.43 14.66 2.96
N LEU A 70 6.73 15.04 1.72
CA LEU A 70 6.72 16.45 1.29
C LEU A 70 6.02 16.64 -0.05
N TRP A 71 5.06 17.57 -0.05
CA TRP A 71 4.37 18.07 -1.23
C TRP A 71 4.94 19.44 -1.61
N ILE A 72 5.63 19.53 -2.74
CA ILE A 72 6.42 20.71 -3.13
C ILE A 72 5.75 21.46 -4.28
N GLU A 73 5.74 22.79 -4.20
CA GLU A 73 5.36 23.70 -5.28
C GLU A 73 4.00 23.36 -5.91
N HIS A 74 2.98 23.20 -5.06
CA HIS A 74 1.62 22.87 -5.49
C HIS A 74 1.48 21.58 -6.32
N GLY A 75 2.44 20.64 -6.19
CA GLY A 75 2.37 19.32 -6.83
C GLY A 75 3.35 19.12 -7.96
N LYS A 76 4.27 20.06 -8.19
CA LYS A 76 5.34 19.82 -9.16
C LYS A 76 6.20 18.62 -8.76
N VAL A 77 6.49 18.48 -7.46
CA VAL A 77 7.34 17.41 -6.93
C VAL A 77 6.76 16.83 -5.63
N ILE A 78 6.79 15.51 -5.52
CA ILE A 78 6.64 14.77 -4.26
C ILE A 78 8.01 14.27 -3.82
N LEU A 79 8.32 14.39 -2.54
CA LEU A 79 9.41 13.61 -1.93
C LEU A 79 8.84 12.45 -1.13
N GLU A 80 9.43 11.28 -1.34
CA GLU A 80 9.22 10.08 -0.53
C GLU A 80 10.54 9.76 0.18
N LEU A 81 10.55 9.85 1.51
CA LEU A 81 11.73 9.66 2.33
C LEU A 81 11.84 8.20 2.76
N LYS A 82 13.09 7.74 2.82
CA LYS A 82 13.45 6.44 3.38
C LYS A 82 14.68 6.57 4.27
N VAL A 83 14.68 5.80 5.35
CA VAL A 83 15.89 5.46 6.09
C VAL A 83 16.07 3.95 6.03
N ALA A 84 16.81 3.51 5.01
CA ALA A 84 17.05 2.10 4.71
C ALA A 84 18.49 1.87 4.22
N PRO A 85 18.98 0.61 4.21
CA PRO A 85 20.30 0.30 3.65
C PRO A 85 20.45 0.70 2.17
N GLN A 86 19.35 0.65 1.41
CA GLN A 86 19.30 1.06 0.01
C GLN A 86 17.86 1.40 -0.43
N ILE A 87 17.71 2.09 -1.56
CA ILE A 87 16.42 2.19 -2.26
C ILE A 87 16.07 0.82 -2.85
N LEU A 88 14.84 0.35 -2.60
CA LEU A 88 14.31 -0.92 -3.09
C LEU A 88 13.25 -0.67 -4.17
N PRO A 89 13.02 -1.62 -5.09
CA PRO A 89 11.93 -1.53 -6.06
C PRO A 89 10.56 -1.28 -5.43
N LEU A 90 10.36 -1.77 -4.20
CA LEU A 90 9.14 -1.48 -3.43
C LEU A 90 8.98 0.02 -3.16
N HIS A 91 10.05 0.74 -2.79
CA HIS A 91 9.98 2.18 -2.52
C HIS A 91 9.59 2.96 -3.78
N GLN A 92 10.14 2.57 -4.94
CA GLN A 92 9.74 3.13 -6.23
C GLN A 92 8.26 2.85 -6.52
N ALA A 93 7.80 1.61 -6.32
CA ALA A 93 6.41 1.23 -6.55
C ALA A 93 5.43 1.99 -5.63
N GLN A 94 5.82 2.27 -4.38
CA GLN A 94 5.05 3.11 -3.46
C GLN A 94 4.93 4.54 -3.98
N ALA A 95 6.05 5.17 -4.36
CA ALA A 95 6.04 6.52 -4.93
C ALA A 95 5.23 6.61 -6.24
N LEU A 96 5.30 5.58 -7.10
CA LEU A 96 4.45 5.49 -8.29
C LEU A 96 2.96 5.38 -7.93
N SER A 97 2.62 4.65 -6.88
CA SER A 97 1.24 4.57 -6.38
C SER A 97 0.73 5.93 -5.92
N TYR A 98 1.60 6.74 -5.31
CA TYR A 98 1.24 8.11 -4.91
C TYR A 98 1.11 9.05 -6.10
N LEU A 99 1.93 8.90 -7.15
CA LEU A 99 1.75 9.65 -8.40
C LEU A 99 0.44 9.33 -9.13
N LYS A 100 -0.15 8.13 -8.91
CA LYS A 100 -1.47 7.78 -9.46
C LYS A 100 -2.62 8.47 -8.73
N VAL A 101 -2.48 8.68 -7.42
CA VAL A 101 -3.55 9.24 -6.57
C VAL A 101 -3.40 10.75 -6.35
N THR A 102 -2.22 11.29 -6.57
CA THR A 102 -1.98 12.73 -6.66
C THR A 102 -2.07 13.22 -8.10
N ASP A 103 -2.16 14.53 -8.24
CA ASP A 103 -1.88 15.24 -9.49
C ASP A 103 -0.41 15.67 -9.63
N ALA A 104 0.53 14.98 -8.97
CA ALA A 104 1.92 15.37 -9.04
C ALA A 104 2.61 14.98 -10.35
N ASP A 105 3.56 15.80 -10.77
CA ASP A 105 4.27 15.60 -12.04
C ASP A 105 5.50 14.70 -11.90
N VAL A 106 6.15 14.72 -10.74
CA VAL A 106 7.38 13.96 -10.45
C VAL A 106 7.39 13.52 -8.98
N ALA A 107 7.82 12.30 -8.72
CA ALA A 107 8.25 11.88 -7.38
C ALA A 107 9.78 11.74 -7.34
N ILE A 108 10.40 12.04 -6.20
CA ILE A 108 11.78 11.69 -5.90
C ILE A 108 11.77 10.82 -4.65
N VAL A 109 12.23 9.57 -4.79
CA VAL A 109 12.49 8.69 -3.65
C VAL A 109 13.90 9.00 -3.17
N VAL A 110 14.05 9.39 -1.91
CA VAL A 110 15.34 9.72 -1.32
C VAL A 110 15.61 8.84 -0.11
N ASN A 111 16.81 8.25 -0.05
CA ASN A 111 17.23 7.42 1.06
C ASN A 111 18.41 8.06 1.82
N PHE A 112 18.17 8.36 3.10
CA PHE A 112 19.15 8.91 4.03
C PHE A 112 19.82 7.85 4.92
N GLY A 113 19.41 6.57 4.82
CA GLY A 113 19.96 5.49 5.64
C GLY A 113 21.28 4.91 5.14
N ALA A 114 21.64 5.16 3.88
CA ALA A 114 22.88 4.68 3.29
C ALA A 114 24.07 5.58 3.65
N LYS A 115 25.30 5.10 3.41
CA LYS A 115 26.54 5.88 3.62
C LYS A 115 26.61 7.13 2.74
N VAL A 116 26.01 7.05 1.55
CA VAL A 116 25.88 8.16 0.61
C VAL A 116 24.40 8.39 0.36
N LEU A 117 24.01 9.65 0.15
CA LEU A 117 22.64 9.97 -0.24
C LEU A 117 22.32 9.23 -1.54
N GLN A 118 21.20 8.53 -1.55
CA GLN A 118 20.64 7.93 -2.75
C GLN A 118 19.34 8.65 -3.09
N ASP A 119 19.16 8.96 -4.37
CA ASP A 119 17.93 9.55 -4.86
C ASP A 119 17.54 8.97 -6.23
N GLU A 120 16.25 8.73 -6.42
CA GLU A 120 15.69 8.24 -7.67
C GLU A 120 14.49 9.08 -8.09
N ARG A 121 14.55 9.61 -9.31
CA ARG A 121 13.53 10.50 -9.88
C ARG A 121 12.57 9.74 -10.77
N LEU A 122 11.28 9.79 -10.44
CA LEU A 122 10.19 9.08 -11.09
C LEU A 122 9.23 10.10 -11.73
N PRO A 123 9.36 10.41 -13.03
CA PRO A 123 8.39 11.26 -13.72
C PRO A 123 7.03 10.55 -13.87
N ASN A 124 5.93 11.30 -13.71
CA ASN A 124 4.58 10.78 -13.83
C ASN A 124 4.16 10.59 -15.30
N PHE A 125 4.72 9.58 -15.95
CA PHE A 125 4.25 9.13 -17.26
C PHE A 125 2.98 8.27 -17.17
N LEU A 126 2.53 7.93 -15.95
CA LEU A 126 1.35 7.09 -15.73
C LEU A 126 0.06 7.79 -16.18
N ARG A 127 0.00 9.13 -16.13
CA ARG A 127 -1.11 9.92 -16.68
C ARG A 127 -1.42 9.59 -18.15
N GLN A 128 -0.42 9.17 -18.93
CA GLN A 128 -0.55 8.92 -20.36
C GLN A 128 -0.73 7.44 -20.70
N LYS A 129 -0.57 6.53 -19.73
CA LYS A 129 -0.63 5.08 -19.94
C LYS A 129 -1.88 4.49 -19.30
N VAL A 130 -2.85 4.10 -20.13
CA VAL A 130 -3.97 3.25 -19.69
C VAL A 130 -3.50 1.80 -19.74
N ALA A 131 -2.87 1.33 -18.68
CA ALA A 131 -2.58 -0.09 -18.53
C ALA A 131 -3.90 -0.84 -18.34
N ARG A 132 -4.15 -1.90 -19.13
CA ARG A 132 -5.30 -2.76 -18.96
C ARG A 132 -4.95 -3.89 -18.01
N PHE A 133 -5.85 -4.17 -17.07
CA PHE A 133 -5.73 -5.34 -16.23
C PHE A 133 -6.16 -6.57 -17.04
N GLU A 134 -5.27 -7.54 -17.16
CA GLU A 134 -5.52 -8.85 -17.75
C GLU A 134 -5.40 -9.91 -16.67
N TRP A 135 -6.34 -10.85 -16.64
CA TRP A 135 -6.37 -11.93 -15.68
C TRP A 135 -6.46 -13.27 -16.37
N GLU A 136 -5.55 -14.16 -16.02
CA GLU A 136 -5.60 -15.56 -16.40
C GLU A 136 -5.95 -16.39 -15.17
N LYS A 137 -6.97 -17.25 -15.32
CA LYS A 137 -7.39 -18.16 -14.26
C LYS A 137 -6.20 -19.03 -13.85
N ARG A 138 -5.90 -19.05 -12.55
CA ARG A 138 -4.77 -19.83 -12.04
C ARG A 138 -5.19 -21.26 -11.77
N PRO A 139 -4.28 -22.23 -11.95
CA PRO A 139 -4.51 -23.59 -11.48
C PRO A 139 -4.59 -23.53 -9.96
N VAL A 140 -5.80 -23.66 -9.42
CA VAL A 140 -6.01 -23.86 -7.99
C VAL A 140 -5.70 -25.32 -7.69
N VAL A 141 -4.98 -25.56 -6.59
CA VAL A 141 -4.64 -26.91 -6.13
C VAL A 141 -5.93 -27.72 -6.00
N ALA A 142 -5.97 -28.93 -6.58
CA ALA A 142 -7.18 -29.75 -6.68
C ALA A 142 -7.88 -30.00 -5.33
N ASP A 143 -7.13 -29.94 -4.22
CA ASP A 143 -7.62 -30.19 -2.86
C ASP A 143 -8.16 -28.94 -2.15
N TRP A 144 -8.14 -27.75 -2.77
CA TRP A 144 -8.70 -26.55 -2.15
C TRP A 144 -10.23 -26.55 -2.23
N PRO A 145 -10.94 -26.28 -1.12
CA PRO A 145 -12.38 -26.09 -1.18
C PRO A 145 -12.70 -24.84 -2.02
N TYR A 146 -13.76 -24.93 -2.82
CA TYR A 146 -14.27 -23.83 -3.65
C TYR A 146 -13.21 -23.25 -4.64
N PRO A 147 -12.66 -24.06 -5.56
CA PRO A 147 -11.58 -23.62 -6.46
C PRO A 147 -11.98 -22.42 -7.32
N GLU A 148 -13.24 -22.34 -7.73
CA GLU A 148 -13.71 -21.28 -8.62
C GLU A 148 -13.90 -19.97 -7.89
N LEU A 149 -14.49 -20.01 -6.69
CA LEU A 149 -14.59 -18.85 -5.82
C LEU A 149 -13.20 -18.37 -5.40
N THR A 150 -12.28 -19.28 -5.12
CA THR A 150 -10.89 -18.93 -4.79
C THR A 150 -10.23 -18.20 -5.96
N ASN A 151 -10.37 -18.69 -7.19
CA ASN A 151 -9.86 -18.02 -8.38
C ASN A 151 -10.46 -16.61 -8.58
N GLN A 152 -11.76 -16.44 -8.33
CA GLN A 152 -12.40 -15.11 -8.37
C GLN A 152 -11.82 -14.17 -7.31
N LEU A 153 -11.55 -14.67 -6.10
CA LEU A 153 -10.91 -13.86 -5.05
C LEU A 153 -9.46 -13.49 -5.37
N LEU A 154 -8.71 -14.40 -6.01
CA LEU A 154 -7.38 -14.10 -6.52
C LEU A 154 -7.46 -12.95 -7.55
N GLU A 155 -8.39 -13.05 -8.51
CA GLU A 155 -8.62 -12.01 -9.52
C GLU A 155 -8.92 -10.65 -8.86
N VAL A 156 -9.91 -10.62 -7.95
CA VAL A 156 -10.33 -9.44 -7.22
C VAL A 156 -9.13 -8.77 -6.54
N CYS A 157 -8.33 -9.54 -5.79
CA CYS A 157 -7.21 -8.96 -5.06
C CYS A 157 -6.09 -8.51 -6.00
N HIS A 158 -5.83 -9.25 -7.09
CA HIS A 158 -4.83 -8.87 -8.09
C HIS A 158 -5.22 -7.60 -8.84
N ARG A 159 -6.51 -7.42 -9.17
CA ARG A 159 -7.03 -6.20 -9.79
C ARG A 159 -6.86 -4.99 -8.89
N VAL A 160 -7.21 -5.13 -7.61
CA VAL A 160 -7.00 -4.07 -6.60
C VAL A 160 -5.52 -3.70 -6.49
N HIS A 161 -4.63 -4.70 -6.41
CA HIS A 161 -3.18 -4.46 -6.32
C HIS A 161 -2.62 -3.83 -7.60
N PHE A 162 -3.07 -4.26 -8.78
CA PHE A 162 -2.65 -3.69 -10.05
C PHE A 162 -3.01 -2.19 -10.17
N GLU A 163 -4.24 -1.84 -9.82
CA GLU A 163 -4.72 -0.46 -9.96
C GLU A 163 -4.09 0.46 -8.92
N LEU A 164 -4.18 0.08 -7.64
CA LEU A 164 -3.67 0.91 -6.54
C LEU A 164 -2.16 0.85 -6.40
N GLY A 165 -1.56 -0.33 -6.54
CA GLY A 165 -0.15 -0.57 -6.18
C GLY A 165 0.06 -0.66 -4.65
N PRO A 166 1.31 -0.90 -4.21
CA PRO A 166 1.68 -0.96 -2.79
C PRO A 166 1.79 0.43 -2.15
N GLY A 167 1.84 0.49 -0.83
CA GLY A 167 2.12 1.73 -0.06
C GLY A 167 0.94 2.30 0.71
N PHE A 168 -0.27 1.76 0.51
CA PHE A 168 -1.43 2.19 1.28
C PHE A 168 -1.63 1.38 2.56
N LEU A 169 -2.37 1.95 3.50
CA LEU A 169 -2.80 1.24 4.70
C LEU A 169 -3.77 0.11 4.33
N HIS A 170 -3.72 -1.00 5.08
CA HIS A 170 -4.54 -2.20 4.81
C HIS A 170 -6.06 -1.95 4.66
N GLN A 171 -6.59 -0.89 5.29
CA GLN A 171 -7.98 -0.48 5.15
C GLN A 171 -8.37 0.00 3.75
N VAL A 172 -7.42 0.57 3.00
CA VAL A 172 -7.60 0.99 1.61
C VAL A 172 -7.85 -0.24 0.75
N TYR A 173 -6.96 -1.23 0.84
CA TYR A 173 -7.11 -2.50 0.12
C TYR A 173 -8.39 -3.22 0.50
N ARG A 174 -8.70 -3.33 1.80
CA ARG A 174 -9.95 -3.94 2.27
C ARG A 174 -11.19 -3.33 1.61
N ARG A 175 -11.27 -2.00 1.60
CA ARG A 175 -12.42 -1.28 1.02
C ARG A 175 -12.47 -1.41 -0.51
N ALA A 176 -11.32 -1.35 -1.18
CA ALA A 176 -11.23 -1.59 -2.62
C ALA A 176 -11.66 -3.02 -2.99
N THR A 177 -11.19 -4.03 -2.25
CA THR A 177 -11.62 -5.43 -2.40
C THR A 177 -13.13 -5.58 -2.24
N MET A 178 -13.73 -4.97 -1.22
CA MET A 178 -15.19 -4.99 -1.05
C MET A 178 -15.94 -4.33 -2.21
N ILE A 179 -15.38 -3.28 -2.82
CA ILE A 179 -15.97 -2.65 -4.01
C ILE A 179 -15.88 -3.60 -5.22
N GLU A 180 -14.74 -4.25 -5.44
CA GLU A 180 -14.60 -5.23 -6.53
C GLU A 180 -15.52 -6.44 -6.37
N LEU A 181 -15.70 -6.95 -5.14
CA LEU A 181 -16.66 -8.01 -4.86
C LEU A 181 -18.09 -7.60 -5.28
N GLN A 182 -18.49 -6.36 -5.01
CA GLN A 182 -19.79 -5.83 -5.46
C GLN A 182 -19.89 -5.75 -6.98
N GLN A 183 -18.81 -5.31 -7.65
CA GLN A 183 -18.79 -5.22 -9.12
C GLN A 183 -18.92 -6.59 -9.78
N GLN A 184 -18.40 -7.64 -9.14
CA GLN A 184 -18.52 -9.03 -9.61
C GLN A 184 -19.77 -9.75 -9.09
N ASN A 185 -20.70 -9.05 -8.43
CA ASN A 185 -21.90 -9.62 -7.82
C ASN A 185 -21.63 -10.77 -6.83
N LEU A 186 -20.48 -10.75 -6.16
CA LEU A 186 -20.15 -11.70 -5.09
C LEU A 186 -20.72 -11.20 -3.76
N LYS A 187 -21.52 -12.03 -3.10
CA LYS A 187 -22.05 -11.75 -1.77
C LYS A 187 -20.90 -11.73 -0.77
N TYR A 188 -20.85 -10.71 0.09
CA TYR A 188 -19.91 -10.69 1.21
C TYR A 188 -20.49 -10.01 2.45
N GLU A 189 -19.91 -10.36 3.60
CA GLU A 189 -20.12 -9.71 4.89
C GLU A 189 -18.80 -9.18 5.43
N TYR A 190 -18.79 -7.93 5.91
CA TYR A 190 -17.63 -7.36 6.58
C TYR A 190 -17.70 -7.58 8.09
N LEU A 191 -16.97 -8.59 8.56
CA LEU A 191 -16.85 -8.94 9.97
C LEU A 191 -15.89 -7.97 10.67
N LYS A 192 -16.42 -6.90 11.25
CA LYS A 192 -15.63 -5.96 12.07
C LYS A 192 -15.14 -6.63 13.35
N LYS A 193 -16.06 -7.29 14.04
CA LYS A 193 -15.85 -7.96 15.32
C LYS A 193 -16.37 -9.39 15.28
N ALA A 194 -15.76 -10.28 16.04
CA ALA A 194 -16.26 -11.61 16.32
C ALA A 194 -16.55 -11.73 17.83
N PRO A 195 -17.63 -12.41 18.25
CA PRO A 195 -17.81 -12.73 19.66
C PRO A 195 -16.64 -13.59 20.15
N ILE A 196 -16.34 -13.62 21.44
CA ILE A 196 -15.46 -14.62 22.04
C ILE A 196 -16.35 -15.53 22.87
N ILE A 197 -16.36 -16.83 22.57
CA ILE A 197 -17.24 -17.81 23.21
C ILE A 197 -16.39 -18.80 24.00
N TYR A 198 -16.75 -18.98 25.27
CA TYR A 198 -16.17 -19.98 26.15
C TYR A 198 -17.29 -20.80 26.79
N GLN A 199 -17.24 -22.13 26.62
CA GLN A 199 -18.28 -23.04 27.13
C GLN A 199 -19.71 -22.60 26.79
N GLY A 200 -19.93 -22.16 25.55
CA GLY A 200 -21.24 -21.68 25.08
C GLY A 200 -21.63 -20.27 25.53
N HIS A 201 -20.84 -19.62 26.39
CA HIS A 201 -21.11 -18.26 26.88
C HIS A 201 -20.24 -17.23 26.15
N GLN A 202 -20.86 -16.13 25.72
CA GLN A 202 -20.11 -15.00 25.15
C GLN A 202 -19.42 -14.23 26.29
N ILE A 203 -18.09 -14.21 26.26
CA ILE A 203 -17.26 -13.52 27.27
C ILE A 203 -16.69 -12.19 26.78
N GLY A 204 -16.83 -11.87 25.50
CA GLY A 204 -16.33 -10.61 24.94
C GLY A 204 -16.51 -10.52 23.43
N VAL A 205 -15.85 -9.52 22.84
CA VAL A 205 -15.75 -9.33 21.39
C VAL A 205 -14.31 -9.01 21.01
N GLN A 206 -13.86 -9.53 19.87
CA GLN A 206 -12.55 -9.28 19.30
C GLN A 206 -12.68 -8.55 17.96
N ASP A 207 -11.83 -7.56 17.70
CA ASP A 207 -11.68 -6.97 16.37
C ASP A 207 -11.02 -8.01 15.42
N VAL A 208 -11.70 -8.37 14.34
CA VAL A 208 -11.20 -9.35 13.35
C VAL A 208 -11.01 -8.75 11.96
N ARG A 209 -11.87 -7.81 11.56
CA ARG A 209 -11.81 -7.05 10.29
C ARG A 209 -11.63 -7.95 9.06
N LEU A 210 -12.38 -9.05 9.00
CA LEU A 210 -12.36 -10.02 7.90
C LEU A 210 -13.51 -9.79 6.91
N ILE A 211 -13.35 -10.24 5.68
CA ILE A 211 -14.40 -10.27 4.66
C ILE A 211 -14.83 -11.73 4.51
N LEU A 212 -16.06 -12.08 4.86
CA LEU A 212 -16.64 -13.39 4.58
C LEU A 212 -17.31 -13.34 3.21
N VAL A 213 -16.89 -14.19 2.27
CA VAL A 213 -17.40 -14.19 0.89
C VAL A 213 -18.20 -15.46 0.63
N GLU A 214 -19.40 -15.29 0.07
CA GLU A 214 -20.37 -16.35 -0.26
C GLU A 214 -20.66 -17.32 0.90
N ASP A 215 -20.59 -16.81 2.14
CA ASP A 215 -20.72 -17.58 3.39
C ASP A 215 -19.71 -18.76 3.49
N LYS A 216 -18.62 -18.72 2.69
CA LYS A 216 -17.68 -19.84 2.48
C LYS A 216 -16.25 -19.53 2.82
N ILE A 217 -15.72 -18.40 2.35
CA ILE A 217 -14.28 -18.08 2.44
C ILE A 217 -14.07 -16.83 3.29
N LEU A 218 -13.24 -16.93 4.34
CA LEU A 218 -12.76 -15.76 5.08
C LEU A 218 -11.53 -15.16 4.39
N LEU A 219 -11.62 -13.93 3.94
CA LEU A 219 -10.53 -13.17 3.35
C LEU A 219 -10.00 -12.11 4.34
N ALA A 220 -8.70 -12.21 4.64
CA ALA A 220 -7.94 -11.20 5.38
C ALA A 220 -7.10 -10.36 4.41
N THR A 221 -7.30 -9.05 4.40
CA THR A 221 -6.47 -8.10 3.63
C THR A 221 -5.46 -7.42 4.57
N VAL A 222 -4.17 -7.59 4.29
CA VAL A 222 -3.07 -7.03 5.07
C VAL A 222 -2.10 -6.25 4.18
N ALA A 223 -1.28 -5.40 4.79
CA ALA A 223 -0.19 -4.70 4.13
C ALA A 223 0.99 -4.71 5.11
N VAL A 224 1.73 -5.82 5.12
CA VAL A 224 2.82 -6.10 6.07
C VAL A 224 4.07 -6.53 5.31
N LYS A 225 5.26 -6.22 5.86
CA LYS A 225 6.53 -6.56 5.21
C LYS A 225 6.70 -8.06 4.95
N THR A 226 6.23 -8.88 5.89
CA THR A 226 6.34 -10.34 5.81
C THR A 226 5.04 -10.97 6.30
N LEU A 227 4.56 -11.97 5.57
CA LEU A 227 3.53 -12.88 6.06
C LEU A 227 4.19 -13.95 6.93
N ASP A 228 3.95 -13.90 8.23
CA ASP A 228 4.49 -14.86 9.19
C ASP A 228 3.47 -15.95 9.60
N GLU A 229 3.97 -16.97 10.28
CA GLU A 229 3.15 -18.09 10.77
C GLU A 229 2.16 -17.65 11.87
N VAL A 230 2.44 -16.55 12.58
CA VAL A 230 1.53 -16.02 13.60
C VAL A 230 0.24 -15.53 12.94
N MET A 231 0.33 -14.83 11.80
CA MET A 231 -0.84 -14.38 11.05
C MET A 231 -1.67 -15.56 10.52
N LYS A 232 -1.02 -16.60 10.01
CA LYS A 232 -1.72 -17.83 9.57
C LYS A 232 -2.41 -18.52 10.74
N ALA A 233 -1.73 -18.66 11.87
CA ALA A 233 -2.31 -19.25 13.09
C ALA A 233 -3.50 -18.43 13.62
N GLN A 234 -3.42 -17.09 13.57
CA GLN A 234 -4.53 -16.21 13.93
C GLN A 234 -5.74 -16.38 13.02
N LEU A 235 -5.53 -16.45 11.69
CA LEU A 235 -6.64 -16.72 10.77
C LEU A 235 -7.22 -18.12 10.99
N LYS A 236 -6.38 -19.13 11.26
CA LYS A 236 -6.83 -20.49 11.58
C LYS A 236 -7.69 -20.53 12.84
N ALA A 237 -7.31 -19.82 13.89
CA ALA A 237 -8.11 -19.69 15.11
C ALA A 237 -9.47 -19.02 14.84
N ARG A 238 -9.48 -17.95 14.03
CA ARG A 238 -10.70 -17.23 13.63
C ARG A 238 -11.63 -18.09 12.78
N LEU A 239 -11.09 -18.85 11.84
CA LEU A 239 -11.83 -19.82 11.03
C LEU A 239 -12.58 -20.80 11.94
N LYS A 240 -11.89 -21.40 12.92
CA LYS A 240 -12.48 -22.36 13.88
C LYS A 240 -13.60 -21.72 14.68
N HIS A 241 -13.35 -20.51 15.18
CA HIS A 241 -14.30 -19.78 16.03
C HIS A 241 -15.55 -19.30 15.28
N LEU A 242 -15.39 -18.97 14.00
CA LEU A 242 -16.49 -18.52 13.14
C LEU A 242 -17.18 -19.67 12.38
N GLY A 243 -16.73 -20.92 12.58
CA GLY A 243 -17.35 -22.09 11.94
C GLY A 243 -17.04 -22.23 10.45
N HIS A 244 -15.91 -21.69 9.98
CA HIS A 244 -15.46 -21.81 8.59
C HIS A 244 -14.19 -22.66 8.50
N SER A 245 -14.03 -23.42 7.42
CA SER A 245 -12.89 -24.33 7.21
C SER A 245 -11.80 -23.76 6.29
N PHE A 246 -12.09 -22.67 5.56
CA PHE A 246 -11.20 -22.14 4.54
C PHE A 246 -11.10 -20.61 4.56
N GLY A 247 -9.87 -20.12 4.47
CA GLY A 247 -9.59 -18.70 4.38
C GLY A 247 -8.37 -18.35 3.54
N LEU A 248 -8.27 -17.08 3.18
CA LEU A 248 -7.20 -16.48 2.39
C LEU A 248 -6.61 -15.29 3.14
N ILE A 249 -5.29 -15.11 3.03
CA ILE A 249 -4.62 -13.87 3.42
C ILE A 249 -4.04 -13.25 2.15
N ALA A 250 -4.42 -12.01 1.86
CA ALA A 250 -3.89 -11.20 0.76
C ALA A 250 -3.03 -10.08 1.32
N ASN A 251 -1.73 -10.10 1.00
CA ASN A 251 -0.75 -9.11 1.42
C ASN A 251 -0.36 -8.18 0.26
N PHE A 252 -0.70 -6.91 0.40
CA PHE A 252 -0.54 -5.88 -0.63
C PHE A 252 0.76 -5.06 -0.51
N ASN A 253 1.66 -5.41 0.41
CA ASN A 253 2.84 -4.60 0.72
C ASN A 253 4.02 -4.78 -0.25
N SER A 254 3.96 -5.75 -1.15
CA SER A 254 5.06 -6.07 -2.08
C SER A 254 4.79 -5.51 -3.48
N THR A 255 5.81 -5.51 -4.34
CA THR A 255 5.68 -5.13 -5.76
C THR A 255 4.77 -6.10 -6.54
N THR A 256 4.55 -7.29 -6.00
CA THR A 256 3.53 -8.25 -6.42
C THR A 256 2.61 -8.55 -5.25
N LEU A 257 1.36 -8.91 -5.54
CA LEU A 257 0.45 -9.39 -4.50
C LEU A 257 0.89 -10.77 -4.02
N GLU A 258 1.04 -10.92 -2.71
CA GLU A 258 1.26 -12.21 -2.06
C GLU A 258 -0.06 -12.73 -1.51
N MET A 259 -0.41 -13.97 -1.83
CA MET A 259 -1.60 -14.62 -1.28
C MET A 259 -1.27 -16.00 -0.73
N THR A 260 -1.85 -16.33 0.42
CA THR A 260 -1.71 -17.65 1.04
C THR A 260 -3.05 -18.16 1.57
N THR A 261 -3.21 -19.47 1.58
CA THR A 261 -4.40 -20.15 2.09
C THR A 261 -4.22 -20.58 3.53
N VAL A 262 -5.33 -20.67 4.26
CA VAL A 262 -5.39 -21.24 5.60
C VAL A 262 -6.56 -22.20 5.65
N ILE A 263 -6.28 -23.45 6.02
CA ILE A 263 -7.25 -24.55 6.06
C ILE A 263 -7.25 -25.16 7.47
N ILE A 264 -8.43 -25.59 7.94
CA ILE A 264 -8.61 -26.33 9.20
C ILE A 264 -8.64 -27.83 8.95
#